data_AF-A0A4P8K0C9-F1
#
_entry.id   AF-A0A4P8K0C9-F1
#
_cell.length_a   1.000
_cell.length_b   1.000
_cell.length_c   1.000
_cell.angle_alpha   90.00
_cell.angle_beta   90.00
_cell.angle_gamma   90.00
#
_symmetry.space_group_name_H-M   'P 1'
#
loop_
_entity.id
_entity.type
_entity.pdbx_description
1 polymer ?
#
loop_
_entity_poly.entity_id
_entity_poly.type
_entity_poly.pdbx_seq_one_letter_code
_entity_poly.pdbx_strand_id
1 'polypeptide(L)' 'MGRRRALLTDTERELLEAEEKSDRYYQAVSRIRRKIDEELSEDLDILEKHHPELFEELCEAVEEQS' A
#
# COMPACT_ATOMS: atom_id res chain seq x y z
N MET A 1 -3.79 -20.58 2.75
CA MET A 1 -3.59 -19.88 1.47
C MET A 1 -2.53 -18.82 1.69
N GLY A 2 -1.50 -18.74 0.84
CA GLY A 2 -0.51 -17.67 0.94
C GLY A 2 -1.18 -16.31 0.76
N ARG A 3 -0.78 -15.32 1.57
CA ARG A 3 -1.32 -13.96 1.45
C ARG A 3 -0.94 -13.43 0.07
N ARG A 4 -1.90 -12.91 -0.69
CA ARG A 4 -1.60 -12.18 -1.92
C ARG A 4 -1.02 -10.82 -1.54
N ARG A 5 0.01 -10.38 -2.26
CA ARG A 5 0.67 -9.08 -2.02
C ARG A 5 -0.24 -7.95 -2.52
N ALA A 6 -0.53 -6.99 -1.65
CA ALA A 6 -1.14 -5.69 -1.98
C ALA A 6 -0.03 -4.62 -2.04
N LEU A 7 -0.21 -3.45 -1.41
CA LEU A 7 0.80 -2.38 -1.35
C LEU A 7 2.13 -2.83 -0.72
N LEU A 8 2.04 -3.54 0.40
CA LEU A 8 3.20 -3.96 1.20
C LEU A 8 3.66 -5.37 0.84
N THR A 9 4.96 -5.52 0.61
CA THR A 9 5.66 -6.82 0.58
C THR A 9 5.71 -7.43 1.98
N ASP A 10 5.97 -8.74 2.06
CA ASP A 10 6.11 -9.43 3.34
C ASP A 10 7.23 -8.83 4.20
N THR A 11 8.38 -8.53 3.59
CA THR A 11 9.51 -7.89 4.30
C THR A 11 9.19 -6.47 4.76
N GLU A 12 8.44 -5.68 3.98
CA GLU A 12 8.00 -4.35 4.42
C GLU A 12 7.07 -4.44 5.63
N ARG A 13 6.17 -5.44 5.68
CA ARG A 13 5.31 -5.69 6.85
C ARG A 13 6.14 -6.05 8.08
N GLU A 14 7.04 -7.02 7.95
CA GLU A 14 7.95 -7.42 9.02
C GLU A 14 8.77 -6.24 9.56
N LEU A 15 9.27 -5.37 8.67
CA LEU A 15 10.01 -4.19 9.07
C LEU A 15 9.14 -3.17 9.80
N LEU A 16 7.90 -2.93 9.36
CA LEU A 16 6.99 -1.99 10.04
C LEU A 16 6.54 -2.50 11.42
N GLU A 17 6.43 -3.81 11.59
CA GLU A 17 6.05 -4.46 12.85
C GLU A 17 7.24 -4.62 13.82
N ALA A 18 8.47 -4.35 13.38
CA ALA A 18 9.66 -4.49 14.21
C ALA A 18 9.71 -3.46 15.35
N GLU A 19 10.02 -3.93 16.57
CA GLU A 19 10.17 -3.06 17.75
C GLU A 19 11.34 -2.07 17.61
N GLU A 20 12.45 -2.52 17.03
CA GLU A 20 13.64 -1.69 16.82
C GLU A 20 13.70 -1.12 15.39
N LYS A 21 13.76 0.22 15.28
CA LYS A 21 13.81 0.93 14.00
C LYS A 21 15.24 0.98 13.46
N SER A 22 15.54 0.03 12.58
CA SER A 22 16.81 -0.03 11.85
C SER A 22 16.86 0.90 10.62
N ASP A 23 18.03 1.05 9.98
CA ASP A 23 18.14 1.75 8.69
C ASP A 23 17.23 1.14 7.61
N ARG A 24 17.02 -0.18 7.67
CA ARG A 24 16.12 -0.89 6.75
C ARG A 24 14.66 -0.50 6.98
N TYR A 25 14.26 -0.23 8.22
CA TYR A 25 12.93 0.32 8.52
C TYR A 25 12.73 1.65 7.80
N TYR A 26 13.66 2.60 7.94
CA TYR A 26 13.52 3.92 7.30
C TYR A 26 13.53 3.84 5.77
N GLN A 27 14.34 2.94 5.20
CA GLN A 27 14.28 2.66 3.77
C GLN A 27 12.94 2.08 3.33
N ALA A 28 12.37 1.15 4.10
CA ALA A 28 11.04 0.60 3.82
C ALA A 28 9.98 1.70 3.88
N VAL A 29 9.97 2.54 4.92
CA VAL A 29 9.05 3.68 5.02
C VAL A 29 9.19 4.62 3.82
N SER A 30 10.42 4.95 3.40
CA SER A 30 10.63 5.81 2.24
C SER A 30 10.12 5.18 0.93
N ARG A 31 10.27 3.86 0.76
CA ARG A 31 9.74 3.16 -0.43
C ARG A 31 8.22 3.12 -0.41
N ILE A 32 7.62 2.83 0.73
CA ILE A 32 6.17 2.78 0.90
C ILE A 32 5.55 4.15 0.60
N ARG A 33 6.17 5.25 1.06
CA ARG A 33 5.72 6.60 0.71
C ARG A 33 5.69 6.84 -0.80
N ARG A 34 6.75 6.47 -1.52
CA ARG A 34 6.76 6.58 -2.99
C ARG A 34 5.69 5.72 -3.64
N LYS A 35 5.48 4.50 -3.17
CA LYS A 35 4.40 3.64 -3.67
C LYS A 35 3.03 4.28 -3.47
N ILE A 36 2.80 4.95 -2.35
CA ILE A 36 1.53 5.65 -2.10
C ILE A 36 1.41 6.87 -3.03
N ASP A 37 2.43 7.72 -3.06
CA ASP A 37 2.36 9.01 -3.75
C ASP A 37 2.41 8.85 -5.27
N GLU A 38 3.18 7.90 -5.79
CA GLU A 38 3.43 7.71 -7.22
C GLU A 38 2.60 6.53 -7.78
N GLU A 39 2.87 5.30 -7.32
CA GLU A 39 2.31 4.08 -7.93
C GLU A 39 0.80 3.92 -7.67
N LEU A 40 0.37 4.05 -6.41
CA LEU A 40 -1.03 3.90 -6.03
C LEU A 40 -1.90 5.03 -6.59
N SER A 41 -1.36 6.25 -6.66
CA SER A 41 -2.04 7.37 -7.32
C SER A 41 -2.31 7.08 -8.80
N GLU A 42 -1.33 6.56 -9.53
CA GLU A 42 -1.50 6.17 -10.94
C GLU A 42 -2.50 5.01 -11.09
N ASP A 43 -2.44 4.01 -10.20
CA ASP A 43 -3.40 2.91 -10.18
C ASP A 43 -4.83 3.41 -9.93
N LEU A 44 -5.01 4.35 -9.00
CA LEU A 44 -6.32 4.97 -8.72
C LEU A 44 -6.88 5.70 -9.94
N ASP A 45 -6.07 6.49 -10.64
CA ASP A 45 -6.48 7.17 -11.88
C ASP A 45 -6.92 6.18 -12.97
N ILE A 46 -6.21 5.06 -13.11
CA ILE A 46 -6.56 3.99 -14.05
C ILE A 46 -7.88 3.34 -13.66
N LEU A 47 -8.06 3.01 -12.38
CA LEU A 47 -9.28 2.40 -11.86
C LEU A 47 -10.48 3.33 -12.02
N GLU A 48 -10.38 4.60 -11.61
CA GLU A 48 -11.46 5.58 -11.76
C GLU A 48 -11.89 5.70 -13.22
N LYS A 49 -10.93 5.73 -14.15
CA LYS A 49 -11.21 5.91 -15.58
C LYS A 49 -11.79 4.68 -16.26
N HIS A 50 -11.34 3.48 -15.89
CA HIS A 50 -11.62 2.26 -16.65
C HIS A 50 -12.55 1.28 -15.93
N HIS A 51 -12.53 1.28 -14.59
CA HIS A 51 -13.27 0.35 -13.74
C HIS A 51 -13.71 1.05 -12.43
N PRO A 52 -14.67 2.01 -12.51
CA PRO A 52 -15.06 2.83 -11.35
C PRO A 52 -15.59 2.00 -10.16
N GLU A 53 -16.21 0.85 -10.40
CA GLU A 53 -16.64 -0.06 -9.33
C GLU A 53 -15.45 -0.55 -8.49
N LEU A 54 -14.32 -0.88 -9.11
CA LEU A 54 -13.10 -1.30 -8.40
C LEU A 54 -12.41 -0.14 -7.67
N PHE A 55 -12.55 1.08 -8.19
CA PHE A 55 -12.09 2.28 -7.50
C PHE A 55 -12.91 2.51 -6.22
N GLU A 56 -14.23 2.43 -6.30
CA GLU A 56 -15.13 2.54 -5.14
C GLU A 56 -14.82 1.45 -4.10
N GLU A 57 -14.69 0.18 -4.51
CA GLU A 57 -14.31 -0.92 -3.61
C GLU A 57 -12.97 -0.66 -2.89
N LEU A 58 -11.99 -0.08 -3.58
CA LEU A 58 -10.69 0.26 -2.98
C LEU A 58 -10.81 1.42 -1.99
N CYS A 59 -11.58 2.47 -2.32
CA CYS A 59 -11.84 3.60 -1.43
C CYS A 59 -12.57 3.15 -0.16
N GLU A 60 -13.62 2.33 -0.28
CA GLU A 60 -14.35 1.77 0.85
C GLU A 60 -13.41 0.99 1.78
N ALA A 61 -12.56 0.13 1.23
CA ALA A 61 -11.62 -0.67 2.01
C ALA A 61 -10.59 0.18 2.81
N VAL A 62 -10.33 1.42 2.40
CA VAL A 62 -9.45 2.37 3.10
C VAL A 62 -10.23 3.20 4.13
N GLU A 63 -11.46 3.62 3.80
CA GLU A 63 -12.32 4.39 4.70
C GLU A 63 -12.78 3.59 5.92
N GLU A 64 -13.08 2.30 5.77
CA GLU A 64 -13.50 1.41 6.88
C GLU A 64 -12.44 1.27 8.00
N GLN A 65 -11.21 1.72 7.75
CA GLN A 65 -10.05 1.54 8.63
C GLN A 65 -9.64 2.83 9.38
N SER A 66 -10.35 3.94 9.18
CA SER A 66 -10.02 5.28 9.74
C SER A 66 -10.92 5.72 10.90
#